data_AF-A0A4Q4TNM2-F1
#
_entry.id   AF-A0A4Q4TNM2-F1
#
_cell.length_a   1.000
_cell.length_b   1.000
_cell.length_c   1.000
_cell.angle_alpha   90.00
_cell.angle_beta   90.00
_cell.angle_gamma   90.00
#
_symmetry.space_group_name_H-M   'P 1'
#
loop_
_entity.id
_entity.type
_entity.pdbx_description
1 polymer ?
#
loop_
_entity_poly.entity_id
_entity_poly.type
_entity_poly.pdbx_seq_one_letter_code
_entity_poly.pdbx_strand_id
1 'polypeptide(L)'
;MAPVLTPVLEKSGPTVFTGPLVRSAKAAVVAAGPNLAKLASREILSRRGLAVTSDSQRTTLGIIGAYVVVIALLWNLPYVRWSLWPFKMLVIAFHEFSHAFAAICTGGRVKSISLDPREGGVTHMLGGMNFITLPAGYLGSSLIGALLTFCGFNIVASKIASLVLGVCFLLTLWWGKKDWLTILTILLAVGLLVACWFIAHAIALRFAVLFIGVMSSLYSVWDICDDLILRKVNSSDASVFAQRYGGSSQCWGVIWSIISLIIMVAGIIAGIAAFPQSFAQQVEDSRNFLPTR
;
A
#
# COMPACT_ATOMS: atom_id res chain seq x y z
N MET A 1 70.60 -4.90 48.44
CA MET A 1 71.28 -4.88 47.12
C MET A 1 71.14 -6.26 46.50
N ALA A 2 70.30 -6.40 45.49
CA ALA A 2 70.25 -7.54 44.57
C ALA A 2 69.71 -7.02 43.22
N PRO A 3 70.20 -7.53 42.07
CA PRO A 3 70.15 -6.84 40.80
C PRO A 3 68.84 -7.08 40.04
N VAL A 4 68.37 -6.05 39.34
CA VAL A 4 67.24 -6.12 38.41
C VAL A 4 67.71 -6.81 37.13
N LEU A 5 67.17 -8.00 36.85
CA LEU A 5 67.28 -8.67 35.56
C LEU A 5 66.20 -8.14 34.62
N THR A 6 66.60 -7.50 33.53
CA THR A 6 65.72 -7.14 32.41
C THR A 6 65.62 -8.31 31.44
N PRO A 7 64.41 -8.78 31.05
CA PRO A 7 64.27 -9.67 29.92
C PRO A 7 64.23 -8.87 28.61
N VAL A 8 65.05 -9.29 27.66
CA VAL A 8 65.12 -8.79 26.28
C VAL A 8 63.80 -9.13 25.57
N LEU A 9 63.03 -8.12 25.17
CA LEU A 9 61.88 -8.26 24.29
C LEU A 9 62.36 -8.47 22.85
N GLU A 10 62.31 -9.71 22.38
CA GLU A 10 62.46 -10.06 20.97
C GLU A 10 61.27 -9.48 20.19
N LYS A 11 61.54 -8.47 19.35
CA LYS A 11 60.53 -7.85 18.48
C LYS A 11 60.15 -8.82 17.37
N SER A 12 59.06 -9.55 17.53
CA SER A 12 58.37 -10.22 16.42
C SER A 12 57.85 -9.15 15.44
N GLY A 13 58.44 -9.10 14.24
CA GLY A 13 58.02 -8.18 13.17
C GLY A 13 56.57 -8.43 12.71
N PRO A 14 55.96 -7.46 12.00
CA PRO A 14 54.58 -7.57 11.57
C PRO A 14 54.41 -8.75 10.60
N THR A 15 53.46 -9.63 10.91
CA THR A 15 53.08 -10.76 10.06
C THR A 15 52.49 -10.22 8.76
N VAL A 16 53.29 -10.17 7.68
CA VAL A 16 52.83 -9.77 6.35
C VAL A 16 51.96 -10.89 5.79
N PHE A 17 50.64 -10.73 5.83
CA PHE A 17 49.72 -11.62 5.13
C PHE A 17 50.00 -11.54 3.62
N THR A 18 50.53 -12.63 3.05
CA THR A 18 50.85 -12.71 1.63
C THR A 18 49.58 -12.64 0.78
N GLY A 19 49.65 -11.95 -0.37
CA GLY A 19 48.52 -11.71 -1.28
C GLY A 19 47.64 -12.93 -1.65
N PRO A 20 48.14 -14.18 -1.73
CA PRO A 20 47.32 -15.36 -1.99
C PRO A 20 46.29 -15.67 -0.90
N LEU A 21 46.64 -15.46 0.38
CA LEU A 21 45.74 -15.67 1.52
C LEU A 21 44.62 -14.63 1.54
N VAL A 22 44.96 -13.37 1.28
CA VAL A 22 43.97 -12.28 1.18
C VAL A 22 43.01 -12.50 0.00
N ARG A 23 43.52 -13.00 -1.13
CA ARG A 23 42.71 -13.32 -2.32
C ARG A 23 41.79 -14.51 -2.08
N SER A 24 42.27 -15.53 -1.37
CA SER A 24 41.48 -16.72 -1.01
C SER A 24 40.41 -16.40 0.03
N ALA A 25 40.73 -15.56 1.02
CA ALA A 25 39.77 -15.07 2.00
C ALA A 25 38.68 -14.19 1.34
N LYS A 26 39.06 -13.29 0.42
CA LYS A 26 38.09 -12.52 -0.36
C LYS A 26 37.20 -13.42 -1.23
N ALA A 27 37.77 -14.42 -1.90
CA ALA A 27 37.01 -15.38 -2.70
C ALA A 27 36.04 -16.20 -1.85
N ALA A 28 36.47 -16.65 -0.65
CA ALA A 28 35.62 -17.38 0.28
C ALA A 28 34.46 -16.52 0.83
N VAL A 29 34.72 -15.25 1.17
CA VAL A 29 33.68 -14.31 1.63
C VAL A 29 32.70 -13.99 0.50
N VAL A 30 33.17 -13.82 -0.73
CA VAL A 30 32.31 -13.58 -1.91
C VAL A 30 31.48 -14.81 -2.26
N ALA A 31 32.03 -16.02 -2.12
CA ALA A 31 31.31 -17.27 -2.36
C ALA A 31 30.32 -17.63 -1.23
N ALA A 32 30.63 -17.29 0.02
CA ALA A 32 29.77 -17.54 1.17
C ALA A 32 28.72 -16.43 1.39
N GLY A 33 28.96 -15.22 0.90
CA GLY A 33 28.08 -14.05 1.04
C GLY A 33 26.63 -14.30 0.60
N PRO A 34 26.37 -14.90 -0.58
CA PRO A 34 25.01 -15.22 -1.02
C PRO A 34 24.31 -16.24 -0.11
N ASN A 35 25.05 -17.23 0.39
CA ASN A 35 24.51 -18.25 1.28
C ASN A 35 24.24 -17.71 2.68
N LEU A 36 25.11 -16.84 3.20
CA LEU A 36 24.93 -16.12 4.45
C LEU A 36 23.78 -15.12 4.37
N ALA A 37 23.64 -14.39 3.26
CA ALA A 37 22.50 -13.52 3.01
C ALA A 37 21.20 -14.32 2.93
N LYS A 38 21.21 -15.50 2.29
CA LYS A 38 20.05 -16.38 2.19
C LYS A 38 19.70 -17.05 3.52
N LEU A 39 20.69 -17.40 4.35
CA LEU A 39 20.53 -17.90 5.71
C LEU A 39 20.00 -16.82 6.66
N ALA A 40 20.58 -15.62 6.62
CA ALA A 40 20.10 -14.47 7.38
C ALA A 40 18.68 -14.06 6.95
N SER A 41 18.40 -14.07 5.64
CA SER A 41 17.05 -13.83 5.12
C SER A 41 16.09 -14.93 5.57
N ARG A 42 16.49 -16.21 5.51
CA ARG A 42 15.68 -17.33 6.03
C ARG A 42 15.46 -17.25 7.53
N GLU A 43 16.43 -16.82 8.32
CA GLU A 43 16.31 -16.71 9.77
C GLU A 43 15.47 -15.50 10.18
N ILE A 44 15.60 -14.37 9.48
CA ILE A 44 14.74 -13.19 9.62
C ILE A 44 13.30 -13.52 9.20
N LEU A 45 13.10 -14.29 8.13
CA LEU A 45 11.79 -14.76 7.67
C LEU A 45 11.22 -15.85 8.60
N SER A 46 12.07 -16.69 9.18
CA SER A 46 11.67 -17.80 10.07
C SER A 46 11.28 -17.34 11.48
N ARG A 47 11.72 -16.16 11.94
CA ARG A 47 11.36 -15.61 13.27
C ARG A 47 10.08 -14.77 13.30
N ARG A 48 9.53 -14.39 12.15
CA ARG A 48 8.25 -13.68 12.08
C ARG A 48 7.12 -14.68 11.92
N GLY A 49 6.73 -15.30 13.03
CA GLY A 49 5.56 -16.17 13.04
C GLY A 49 4.32 -15.38 12.59
N LEU A 50 3.49 -15.98 11.73
CA LEU A 50 2.17 -15.45 11.35
C LEU A 50 1.14 -15.52 12.48
N ALA A 51 1.57 -15.94 13.68
CA ALA A 51 0.73 -15.96 14.86
C ALA A 51 0.36 -14.52 15.24
N VAL A 52 -0.94 -14.28 15.45
CA VAL A 52 -1.45 -13.00 15.93
C VAL A 52 -1.19 -12.90 17.43
N THR A 53 -0.03 -12.33 17.77
CA THR A 53 0.48 -12.29 19.15
C THR A 53 0.07 -11.03 19.90
N SER A 54 -0.05 -9.90 19.21
CA SER A 54 -0.31 -8.59 19.81
C SER A 54 -1.81 -8.25 19.89
N ASP A 55 -2.20 -7.55 20.95
CA ASP A 55 -3.52 -6.95 21.16
C ASP A 55 -3.92 -6.00 20.03
N SER A 56 -2.93 -5.24 19.54
CA SER A 56 -3.05 -4.33 18.40
C SER A 56 -3.42 -5.05 17.11
N GLN A 57 -2.79 -6.19 16.84
CA GLN A 57 -3.06 -6.99 15.64
C GLN A 57 -4.46 -7.62 15.71
N ARG A 58 -4.84 -8.19 16.86
CA ARG A 58 -6.20 -8.76 17.05
C ARG A 58 -7.27 -7.70 16.83
N THR A 59 -7.07 -6.52 17.39
CA THR A 59 -8.00 -5.39 17.25
C THR A 59 -8.08 -4.91 15.80
N THR A 60 -6.94 -4.74 15.11
CA THR A 60 -6.93 -4.37 13.69
C THR A 60 -7.63 -5.40 12.81
N LEU A 61 -7.40 -6.70 13.02
CA LEU A 61 -8.08 -7.75 12.27
C LEU A 61 -9.60 -7.76 12.51
N GLY A 62 -10.01 -7.60 13.78
CA GLY A 62 -11.43 -7.45 14.12
C GLY A 62 -12.06 -6.24 13.44
N ILE A 63 -11.36 -5.10 13.40
CA ILE A 63 -11.80 -3.88 12.74
C ILE A 63 -11.84 -4.04 11.21
N ILE A 64 -10.87 -4.72 10.59
CA ILE A 64 -10.91 -5.04 9.16
C ILE A 64 -12.15 -5.87 8.85
N GLY A 65 -12.41 -6.93 9.63
CA GLY A 65 -13.63 -7.73 9.49
C GLY A 65 -14.90 -6.89 9.60
N ALA A 66 -14.97 -6.03 10.62
CA ALA A 66 -16.08 -5.10 10.79
C ALA A 66 -16.22 -4.13 9.60
N TYR A 67 -15.13 -3.57 9.09
CA TYR A 67 -15.14 -2.69 7.91
C TYR A 67 -15.65 -3.42 6.68
N VAL A 68 -15.20 -4.64 6.41
CA VAL A 68 -15.69 -5.44 5.26
C VAL A 68 -17.20 -5.61 5.35
N VAL A 69 -17.73 -6.00 6.52
CA VAL A 69 -19.17 -6.19 6.73
C VAL A 69 -19.94 -4.87 6.60
N VAL A 70 -19.48 -3.82 7.27
CA VAL A 70 -20.13 -2.50 7.23
C VAL A 70 -20.13 -1.94 5.82
N ILE A 71 -19.00 -1.98 5.11
CA ILE A 71 -18.92 -1.52 3.72
C ILE A 71 -19.89 -2.32 2.84
N ALA A 72 -19.94 -3.65 2.99
CA ALA A 72 -20.87 -4.49 2.25
C ALA A 72 -22.34 -4.12 2.52
N LEU A 73 -22.73 -3.91 3.79
CA LEU A 73 -24.08 -3.48 4.14
C LEU A 73 -24.40 -2.09 3.58
N LEU A 74 -23.52 -1.12 3.79
CA LEU A 74 -23.70 0.25 3.32
C LEU A 74 -23.77 0.32 1.79
N TRP A 75 -23.06 -0.54 1.06
CA TRP A 75 -23.13 -0.59 -0.41
C TRP A 75 -24.47 -1.12 -0.94
N ASN A 76 -25.04 -2.12 -0.26
CA ASN A 76 -26.24 -2.83 -0.72
C ASN A 76 -27.55 -2.17 -0.24
N LEU A 77 -27.54 -1.45 0.88
CA LEU A 77 -28.75 -0.84 1.44
C LEU A 77 -29.17 0.44 0.67
N PRO A 78 -30.43 0.53 0.19
CA PRO A 78 -30.95 1.75 -0.42
C PRO A 78 -30.94 2.91 0.58
N TYR A 79 -30.71 4.13 0.09
CA TYR A 79 -30.53 5.38 0.85
C TYR A 79 -29.26 5.46 1.71
N VAL A 80 -28.88 4.39 2.40
CA VAL A 80 -27.68 4.36 3.25
C VAL A 80 -26.39 4.40 2.42
N ARG A 81 -26.43 3.90 1.18
CA ARG A 81 -25.32 4.00 0.21
C ARG A 81 -24.81 5.44 -0.02
N TRP A 82 -25.66 6.45 0.16
CA TRP A 82 -25.26 7.85 -0.02
C TRP A 82 -24.26 8.31 1.05
N SER A 83 -24.23 7.67 2.22
CA SER A 83 -23.23 7.96 3.26
C SER A 83 -21.81 7.53 2.84
N LEU A 84 -21.68 6.53 1.97
CA LEU A 84 -20.38 6.12 1.41
C LEU A 84 -19.91 7.00 0.26
N TRP A 85 -20.77 7.87 -0.27
CA TRP A 85 -20.50 8.66 -1.46
C TRP A 85 -19.14 9.41 -1.44
N PRO A 86 -18.76 10.17 -0.40
CA PRO A 86 -17.47 10.87 -0.40
C PRO A 86 -16.27 9.91 -0.43
N PHE A 87 -16.37 8.77 0.24
CA PHE A 87 -15.33 7.75 0.22
C PHE A 87 -15.28 7.02 -1.13
N LYS A 88 -16.44 6.78 -1.75
CA LYS A 88 -16.54 6.19 -3.09
C LYS A 88 -15.81 7.06 -4.11
N MET A 89 -16.05 8.37 -4.11
CA MET A 89 -15.33 9.32 -4.97
C MET A 89 -13.82 9.28 -4.75
N LEU A 90 -13.39 9.19 -3.48
CA LEU A 90 -11.98 9.08 -3.15
C LEU A 90 -11.34 7.80 -3.74
N VAL A 91 -12.00 6.65 -3.64
CA VAL A 91 -11.44 5.41 -4.18
C VAL A 91 -11.47 5.38 -5.71
N ILE A 92 -12.49 5.95 -6.34
CA ILE A 92 -12.50 6.19 -7.80
C ILE A 92 -11.28 7.03 -8.19
N ALA A 93 -10.92 8.05 -7.39
CA ALA A 93 -9.71 8.82 -7.66
C ALA A 93 -8.43 7.97 -7.65
N PHE A 94 -8.31 6.96 -6.78
CA PHE A 94 -7.19 6.01 -6.81
C PHE A 94 -7.21 5.10 -8.04
N HIS A 95 -8.39 4.69 -8.50
CA HIS A 95 -8.58 3.93 -9.73
C HIS A 95 -8.06 4.74 -10.93
N GLU A 96 -8.53 5.98 -11.08
CA GLU A 96 -8.09 6.88 -12.15
C GLU A 96 -6.61 7.25 -12.06
N PHE A 97 -6.12 7.50 -10.84
CA PHE A 97 -4.69 7.73 -10.62
C PHE A 97 -3.84 6.53 -11.08
N SER A 98 -4.33 5.31 -10.91
CA SER A 98 -3.61 4.11 -11.32
C SER A 98 -3.54 3.97 -12.85
N HIS A 99 -4.60 4.33 -13.57
CA HIS A 99 -4.54 4.46 -15.04
C HIS A 99 -3.51 5.50 -15.46
N ALA A 100 -3.56 6.69 -14.85
CA ALA A 100 -2.65 7.79 -15.16
C ALA A 100 -1.18 7.40 -14.93
N PHE A 101 -0.90 6.77 -13.80
CA PHE A 101 0.43 6.29 -13.45
C PHE A 101 0.93 5.21 -14.42
N ALA A 102 0.11 4.20 -14.71
CA ALA A 102 0.46 3.14 -15.66
C ALA A 102 0.67 3.69 -17.09
N ALA A 103 -0.11 4.68 -17.50
CA ALA A 103 0.07 5.34 -18.79
C ALA A 103 1.45 5.98 -18.89
N ILE A 104 1.86 6.75 -17.87
CA ILE A 104 3.18 7.39 -17.84
C ILE A 104 4.30 6.35 -17.85
N CYS A 105 4.19 5.30 -17.02
CA CYS A 105 5.20 4.23 -16.96
C CYS A 105 5.33 3.45 -18.29
N THR A 106 4.29 3.44 -19.12
CA THR A 106 4.30 2.75 -20.42
C THR A 106 4.52 3.70 -21.61
N GLY A 107 5.00 4.93 -21.34
CA GLY A 107 5.35 5.92 -22.38
C GLY A 107 4.17 6.73 -22.92
N GLY A 108 3.00 6.66 -22.28
CA GLY A 108 1.84 7.48 -22.56
C GLY A 108 1.89 8.83 -21.84
N ARG A 109 0.92 9.70 -22.18
CA ARG A 109 0.76 11.03 -21.59
C ARG A 109 -0.66 11.22 -21.08
N VAL A 110 -0.79 11.68 -19.85
CA VAL A 110 -2.09 11.98 -19.23
C VAL A 110 -2.50 13.41 -19.59
N LYS A 111 -3.70 13.57 -20.17
CA LYS A 111 -4.28 14.89 -20.46
C LYS A 111 -5.05 15.45 -19.29
N SER A 112 -5.97 14.64 -18.75
CA SER A 112 -6.81 15.06 -17.63
C SER A 112 -7.52 13.88 -16.98
N ILE A 113 -7.74 13.96 -15.67
CA ILE A 113 -8.60 13.07 -14.90
C ILE A 113 -9.89 13.83 -14.56
N SER A 114 -11.04 13.17 -14.66
CA SER A 114 -12.34 13.73 -14.29
C SER A 114 -13.08 12.77 -13.37
N LEU A 115 -13.70 13.27 -12.32
CA LEU A 115 -14.52 12.49 -11.41
C LEU A 115 -15.98 12.97 -11.53
N ASP A 116 -16.85 12.11 -12.03
CA ASP A 116 -18.29 12.35 -12.17
C ASP A 116 -19.08 11.58 -11.09
N PRO A 117 -19.95 12.25 -10.31
CA PRO A 117 -20.78 11.62 -9.28
C PRO A 117 -21.75 10.54 -9.78
N ARG A 118 -22.14 10.60 -11.05
CA ARG A 118 -23.14 9.74 -11.69
C ARG A 118 -22.49 8.72 -12.60
N GLU A 119 -21.44 9.12 -13.32
CA GLU A 119 -20.82 8.30 -14.36
C GLU A 119 -19.52 7.60 -13.90
N GLY A 120 -18.94 7.98 -12.76
CA GLY A 120 -17.69 7.41 -12.24
C GLY A 120 -16.47 8.26 -12.57
N GLY A 121 -15.30 7.64 -12.74
CA GLY A 121 -14.07 8.33 -13.13
C GLY A 121 -13.78 8.20 -14.62
N VAL A 122 -13.05 9.16 -15.19
CA VAL A 122 -12.46 8.99 -16.52
C VAL A 122 -11.08 9.65 -16.61
N THR A 123 -10.10 8.85 -17.03
CA THR A 123 -8.74 9.30 -17.32
C THR A 123 -8.52 9.43 -18.82
N HIS A 124 -8.43 10.68 -19.29
CA HIS A 124 -8.05 10.96 -20.66
C HIS A 124 -6.53 10.84 -20.82
N MET A 125 -6.09 9.80 -21.50
CA MET A 125 -4.68 9.49 -21.79
C MET A 125 -4.41 9.37 -23.30
N LEU A 126 -3.19 9.69 -23.71
CA LEU A 126 -2.67 9.50 -25.07
C LEU A 126 -1.53 8.50 -25.06
N GLY A 127 -1.59 7.47 -25.89
CA GLY A 127 -0.57 6.43 -25.93
C GLY A 127 -0.56 5.57 -24.66
N GLY A 128 0.57 4.92 -24.39
CA GLY A 128 0.67 3.89 -23.35
C GLY A 128 0.22 2.51 -23.83
N MET A 129 0.62 1.49 -23.10
CA MET A 129 0.27 0.10 -23.43
C MET A 129 -1.10 -0.24 -22.83
N ASN A 130 -2.15 -0.24 -23.66
CA ASN A 130 -3.53 -0.51 -23.21
C ASN A 130 -3.70 -1.85 -22.46
N PHE A 131 -2.85 -2.83 -22.76
CA PHE A 131 -2.82 -4.10 -22.04
C PHE A 131 -2.46 -3.94 -20.55
N ILE A 132 -1.68 -2.93 -20.19
CA ILE A 132 -1.26 -2.61 -18.83
C ILE A 132 -2.14 -1.52 -18.23
N THR A 133 -2.48 -0.48 -19.01
CA THR A 133 -3.21 0.67 -18.47
C THR A 133 -4.66 0.33 -18.12
N LEU A 134 -5.36 -0.50 -18.90
CA LEU A 134 -6.74 -0.90 -18.60
C LEU A 134 -6.89 -1.68 -17.28
N PRO A 135 -6.13 -2.76 -17.01
CA PRO A 135 -6.22 -3.43 -15.71
C PRO A 135 -5.64 -2.59 -14.57
N ALA A 136 -4.82 -1.57 -14.84
CA ALA A 136 -4.19 -0.77 -13.80
C ALA A 136 -5.19 -0.03 -12.91
N GLY A 137 -6.38 0.33 -13.41
CA GLY A 137 -7.42 0.93 -12.57
C GLY A 137 -7.79 0.03 -11.39
N TYR A 138 -8.33 -1.16 -11.68
CA TYR A 138 -8.77 -2.13 -10.68
C TYR A 138 -7.62 -2.73 -9.86
N LEU A 139 -6.53 -3.11 -10.52
CA LEU A 139 -5.40 -3.76 -9.84
C LEU A 139 -4.54 -2.76 -9.05
N GLY A 140 -4.35 -1.55 -9.60
CA GLY A 140 -3.57 -0.48 -8.96
C GLY A 140 -4.29 0.11 -7.75
N SER A 141 -5.60 0.38 -7.85
CA SER A 141 -6.40 0.81 -6.69
C SER A 141 -6.45 -0.24 -5.60
N SER A 142 -6.49 -1.52 -5.96
CA SER A 142 -6.40 -2.62 -4.99
C SER A 142 -5.02 -2.73 -4.34
N LEU A 143 -3.95 -2.49 -5.09
CA LEU A 143 -2.58 -2.45 -4.56
C LEU A 143 -2.39 -1.29 -3.59
N ILE A 144 -2.85 -0.08 -3.95
CA ILE A 144 -2.87 1.07 -3.05
C ILE A 144 -3.66 0.72 -1.80
N GLY A 145 -4.85 0.12 -1.95
CA GLY A 145 -5.68 -0.31 -0.83
C GLY A 145 -4.98 -1.29 0.11
N ALA A 146 -4.26 -2.27 -0.43
CA ALA A 146 -3.49 -3.22 0.35
C ALA A 146 -2.31 -2.57 1.08
N LEU A 147 -1.61 -1.61 0.44
CA LEU A 147 -0.53 -0.85 1.08
C LEU A 147 -1.04 0.03 2.22
N LEU A 148 -2.20 0.68 2.05
CA LEU A 148 -2.84 1.46 3.11
C LEU A 148 -3.32 0.56 4.25
N THR A 149 -3.89 -0.61 3.92
CA THR A 149 -4.30 -1.62 4.90
C THR A 149 -3.09 -2.10 5.71
N PHE A 150 -1.98 -2.39 5.03
CA PHE A 150 -0.70 -2.73 5.65
C PHE A 150 -0.23 -1.64 6.62
N CYS A 151 -0.22 -0.37 6.19
CA CYS A 151 0.17 0.76 7.04
C CYS A 151 -0.78 0.96 8.24
N GLY A 152 -2.06 0.58 8.11
CA GLY A 152 -3.06 0.63 9.17
C GLY A 152 -2.80 -0.28 10.38
N PHE A 153 -1.80 -1.17 10.31
CA PHE A 153 -1.36 -1.98 11.46
C PHE A 153 -0.47 -1.19 12.44
N ASN A 154 0.06 -0.03 12.06
CA ASN A 154 0.96 0.76 12.89
C ASN A 154 0.72 2.28 12.77
N ILE A 155 0.80 2.99 13.89
CA ILE A 155 0.54 4.45 13.93
C ILE A 155 1.56 5.25 13.11
N VAL A 156 2.86 4.96 13.26
CA VAL A 156 3.93 5.66 12.52
C VAL A 156 3.85 5.34 11.03
N ALA A 157 3.59 4.07 10.67
CA ALA A 157 3.38 3.69 9.28
C ALA A 157 2.17 4.42 8.67
N SER A 158 1.07 4.57 9.43
CA SER A 158 -0.11 5.32 9.01
C SER A 158 0.15 6.82 8.83
N LYS A 159 0.98 7.43 9.70
CA LYS A 159 1.47 8.80 9.53
C LYS A 159 2.25 8.96 8.21
N ILE A 160 3.17 8.05 7.92
CA ILE A 160 3.94 8.10 6.66
C ILE A 160 3.00 7.90 5.46
N ALA A 161 2.08 6.93 5.55
CA ALA A 161 1.11 6.66 4.50
C ALA A 161 0.20 7.86 4.20
N SER A 162 -0.25 8.61 5.21
CA SER A 162 -1.08 9.79 4.97
C SER A 162 -0.32 10.94 4.31
N LEU A 163 0.99 11.06 4.53
CA LEU A 163 1.83 12.02 3.81
C LEU A 163 1.97 11.63 2.33
N VAL A 164 2.22 10.36 2.06
CA VAL A 164 2.29 9.83 0.68
C VAL A 164 0.94 10.01 -0.02
N LEU A 165 -0.17 9.70 0.66
CA LEU A 165 -1.52 9.96 0.15
C LEU A 165 -1.75 11.44 -0.16
N GLY A 166 -1.29 12.34 0.72
CA GLY A 166 -1.35 13.78 0.46
C GLY A 166 -0.65 14.16 -0.85
N VAL A 167 0.55 13.61 -1.11
CA VAL A 167 1.26 13.82 -2.38
C VAL A 167 0.48 13.24 -3.57
N CYS A 168 -0.05 12.01 -3.45
CA CYS A 168 -0.87 11.39 -4.50
C CYS A 168 -2.10 12.24 -4.83
N PHE A 169 -2.76 12.84 -3.82
CA PHE A 169 -3.89 13.74 -4.02
C PHE A 169 -3.49 15.05 -4.68
N LEU A 170 -2.33 15.62 -4.35
CA LEU A 170 -1.82 16.81 -5.03
C LEU A 170 -1.52 16.52 -6.52
N LEU A 171 -0.95 15.36 -6.84
CA LEU A 171 -0.76 14.92 -8.22
C LEU A 171 -2.09 14.69 -8.93
N THR A 172 -3.08 14.13 -8.22
CA THR A 172 -4.43 13.95 -8.75
C THR A 172 -5.11 15.30 -9.01
N LEU A 173 -4.90 16.32 -8.18
CA LEU A 173 -5.36 17.69 -8.44
C LEU A 173 -4.63 18.33 -9.63
N TRP A 174 -3.33 18.04 -9.82
CA TRP A 174 -2.58 18.53 -10.97
C TRP A 174 -3.18 18.01 -12.28
N TRP A 175 -3.43 16.69 -12.36
CA TRP A 175 -4.05 16.09 -13.55
C TRP A 175 -5.56 16.24 -13.59
N GLY A 176 -6.19 16.54 -12.46
CA GLY A 176 -7.61 16.74 -12.34
C GLY A 176 -8.07 17.90 -13.21
N LYS A 177 -9.21 17.73 -13.87
CA LYS A 177 -9.97 18.90 -14.31
C LYS A 177 -10.24 19.76 -13.07
N LYS A 178 -10.22 21.07 -13.24
CA LYS A 178 -10.55 22.02 -12.16
C LYS A 178 -12.06 22.05 -11.90
N ASP A 179 -12.69 20.88 -11.92
CA ASP A 179 -14.08 20.74 -11.55
C ASP A 179 -14.20 20.81 -10.03
N TRP A 180 -15.29 21.44 -9.58
CA TRP A 180 -15.46 21.71 -8.15
C TRP A 180 -15.59 20.42 -7.32
N LEU A 181 -16.08 19.33 -7.91
CA LEU A 181 -16.32 18.06 -7.22
C LEU A 181 -15.03 17.30 -6.95
N THR A 182 -14.11 17.23 -7.92
CA THR A 182 -12.76 16.66 -7.74
C THR A 182 -12.00 17.45 -6.67
N ILE A 183 -12.05 18.79 -6.74
CA ILE A 183 -11.41 19.66 -5.75
C ILE A 183 -12.02 19.42 -4.36
N LEU A 184 -13.35 19.40 -4.25
CA LEU A 184 -14.06 19.19 -2.98
C LEU A 184 -13.73 17.82 -2.39
N THR A 185 -13.77 16.75 -3.20
CA THR A 185 -13.47 15.38 -2.76
C THR A 185 -12.06 15.29 -2.19
N ILE A 186 -11.09 15.86 -2.89
CA ILE A 186 -9.69 15.83 -2.45
C ILE A 186 -9.49 16.69 -1.19
N LEU A 187 -10.10 17.88 -1.13
CA LEU A 187 -10.05 18.72 0.07
C LEU A 187 -10.69 18.05 1.28
N LEU A 188 -11.82 17.37 1.12
CA LEU A 188 -12.47 16.61 2.19
C LEU A 188 -11.61 15.42 2.64
N ALA A 189 -10.99 14.70 1.69
CA ALA A 189 -10.10 13.59 2.02
C ALA A 189 -8.85 14.06 2.78
N VAL A 190 -8.20 15.13 2.31
CA VAL A 190 -7.05 15.74 2.99
C VAL A 190 -7.47 16.30 4.35
N GLY A 191 -8.60 17.00 4.44
CA GLY A 191 -9.13 17.54 5.68
C GLY A 191 -9.42 16.44 6.71
N LEU A 192 -9.99 15.31 6.28
CA LEU A 192 -10.22 14.15 7.15
C LEU A 192 -8.90 13.56 7.66
N LEU A 193 -7.89 13.40 6.80
CA LEU A 193 -6.58 12.88 7.20
C LEU A 193 -5.88 13.82 8.19
N VAL A 194 -5.91 15.13 7.92
CA VAL A 194 -5.34 16.14 8.82
C VAL A 194 -6.08 16.17 10.15
N ALA A 195 -7.41 16.13 10.16
CA ALA A 195 -8.19 16.07 11.40
C ALA A 195 -7.85 14.82 12.22
N CYS A 196 -7.82 13.65 11.57
CA CYS A 196 -7.48 12.39 12.23
C CYS A 196 -6.03 12.33 12.71
N TRP A 197 -5.13 13.11 12.11
CA TRP A 197 -3.74 13.21 12.57
C TRP A 197 -3.64 13.78 13.99
N PHE A 198 -4.43 14.82 14.30
CA PHE A 198 -4.41 15.48 15.61
C PHE A 198 -5.27 14.79 16.67
N ILE A 199 -6.19 13.90 16.27
CA ILE A 199 -7.05 13.18 17.22
C ILE A 199 -6.29 12.01 17.85
N ALA A 200 -6.23 12.01 19.19
CA ALA A 200 -5.66 10.94 20.01
C ALA A 200 -4.26 10.50 19.52
N HIS A 201 -3.36 11.45 19.24
CA HIS A 201 -2.00 11.19 18.79
C HIS A 201 -1.91 10.29 17.54
N ALA A 202 -2.77 10.56 16.53
CA ALA A 202 -2.87 9.81 15.27
C ALA A 202 -3.38 8.35 15.40
N ILE A 203 -3.96 7.97 16.54
CA ILE A 203 -4.67 6.68 16.65
C ILE A 203 -5.89 6.68 15.71
N ALA A 204 -6.63 7.80 15.62
CA ALA A 204 -7.75 7.92 14.68
C ALA A 204 -7.27 7.84 13.23
N LEU A 205 -6.13 8.47 12.91
CA LEU A 205 -5.51 8.40 11.59
C LEU A 205 -5.21 6.97 11.17
N ARG A 206 -4.67 6.16 12.08
CA ARG A 206 -4.40 4.74 11.82
C ARG A 206 -5.64 4.00 11.34
N PHE A 207 -6.78 4.19 12.01
CA PHE A 207 -8.02 3.53 11.64
C PHE A 207 -8.71 4.14 10.42
N ALA A 208 -8.51 5.44 10.16
CA ALA A 208 -8.98 6.10 8.95
C ALA A 208 -8.21 5.61 7.70
N VAL A 209 -6.88 5.53 7.78
CA VAL A 209 -6.04 4.97 6.71
C VAL A 209 -6.39 3.51 6.46
N LEU A 210 -6.59 2.73 7.52
CA LEU A 210 -7.05 1.34 7.42
C LEU A 210 -8.41 1.25 6.71
N PHE A 211 -9.36 2.12 7.06
CA PHE A 211 -10.68 2.16 6.43
C PHE A 211 -10.58 2.47 4.93
N ILE A 212 -9.83 3.52 4.57
CA ILE A 212 -9.59 3.89 3.17
C ILE A 212 -8.93 2.74 2.41
N GLY A 213 -7.97 2.05 3.03
CA GLY A 213 -7.31 0.89 2.46
C GLY A 213 -8.26 -0.26 2.15
N VAL A 214 -9.06 -0.68 3.13
CA VAL A 214 -10.05 -1.75 2.98
C VAL A 214 -11.09 -1.37 1.92
N MET A 215 -11.58 -0.13 1.95
CA MET A 215 -12.54 0.35 0.96
C MET A 215 -11.94 0.32 -0.45
N SER A 216 -10.70 0.80 -0.62
CA SER A 216 -9.99 0.78 -1.89
C SER A 216 -9.77 -0.63 -2.46
N SER A 217 -9.44 -1.59 -1.60
CA SER A 217 -9.30 -2.99 -2.02
C SER A 217 -10.63 -3.64 -2.41
N LEU A 218 -11.73 -3.34 -1.70
CA LEU A 218 -13.05 -3.89 -2.00
C LEU A 218 -13.74 -3.22 -3.19
N TYR A 219 -13.38 -1.99 -3.53
CA TYR A 219 -14.02 -1.23 -4.60
C TYR A 219 -13.99 -1.95 -5.95
N SER A 220 -12.83 -2.52 -6.33
CA SER A 220 -12.70 -3.30 -7.57
C SER A 220 -13.74 -4.43 -7.63
N VAL A 221 -13.94 -5.14 -6.52
CA VAL A 221 -14.92 -6.22 -6.43
C VAL A 221 -16.34 -5.69 -6.58
N TRP A 222 -16.68 -4.63 -5.84
CA TRP A 222 -18.03 -4.06 -5.88
C TRP A 222 -18.38 -3.41 -7.21
N ASP A 223 -17.46 -2.69 -7.83
CA ASP A 223 -17.70 -2.05 -9.12
C ASP A 223 -17.92 -3.09 -10.23
N ILE A 224 -17.13 -4.18 -10.21
CA ILE A 224 -17.31 -5.32 -11.12
C ILE A 224 -18.64 -6.04 -10.82
N CYS A 225 -18.99 -6.27 -9.55
CA CYS A 225 -20.30 -6.84 -9.19
C CYS A 225 -21.46 -5.96 -9.67
N ASP A 226 -21.39 -4.64 -9.49
CA ASP A 226 -22.40 -3.70 -9.96
C ASP A 226 -22.53 -3.76 -11.49
N ASP A 227 -21.41 -3.85 -12.23
CA ASP A 227 -21.43 -3.96 -13.68
C ASP A 227 -22.03 -5.30 -14.16
N LEU A 228 -21.72 -6.40 -13.46
CA LEU A 228 -22.24 -7.73 -13.76
C LEU A 228 -23.74 -7.87 -13.48
N ILE A 229 -24.20 -7.31 -12.35
CA ILE A 229 -25.57 -7.48 -11.85
C ILE A 229 -26.51 -6.43 -12.43
N LEU A 230 -26.09 -5.16 -12.44
CA LEU A 230 -26.94 -4.03 -12.82
C LEU A 230 -26.80 -3.64 -14.30
N ARG A 231 -25.90 -4.29 -15.05
CA ARG A 231 -25.65 -4.03 -16.48
C ARG A 231 -25.56 -2.53 -16.77
N LYS A 232 -24.64 -1.85 -16.09
CA LYS A 232 -24.43 -0.40 -16.30
C LYS A 232 -24.24 -0.13 -17.79
N VAL A 233 -24.88 0.95 -18.25
CA VAL A 233 -24.81 1.39 -19.66
C VAL A 233 -23.40 1.89 -20.02
N ASN A 234 -22.61 2.30 -19.02
CA ASN A 234 -21.23 2.75 -19.18
C ASN A 234 -20.28 1.57 -19.44
N SER A 235 -19.35 1.74 -20.39
CA SER A 235 -18.28 0.76 -20.64
C SER A 235 -17.27 0.74 -19.49
N SER A 236 -17.12 -0.39 -18.81
CA SER A 236 -16.07 -0.60 -17.80
C SER A 236 -14.72 -0.96 -18.44
N ASP A 237 -13.63 -0.87 -17.68
CA ASP A 237 -12.29 -1.23 -18.17
C ASP A 237 -12.25 -2.69 -18.65
N ALA A 238 -12.97 -3.58 -17.96
CA ALA A 238 -13.08 -4.98 -18.33
C ALA A 238 -13.81 -5.16 -19.67
N SER A 239 -14.82 -4.33 -19.93
CA SER A 239 -15.52 -4.32 -21.22
C SER A 239 -14.64 -3.82 -22.36
N VAL A 240 -13.89 -2.74 -22.14
CA VAL A 240 -12.95 -2.18 -23.14
C VAL A 240 -11.80 -3.15 -23.41
N PHE A 241 -11.31 -3.82 -22.36
CA PHE A 241 -10.27 -4.84 -22.50
C PHE A 241 -10.75 -6.04 -23.30
N ALA A 242 -11.95 -6.55 -23.00
CA ALA A 242 -12.56 -7.66 -23.74
C ALA A 242 -12.80 -7.32 -25.21
N GLN A 243 -13.24 -6.10 -25.52
CA GLN A 243 -13.40 -5.64 -26.91
C GLN A 243 -12.08 -5.60 -27.67
N ARG A 244 -10.97 -5.26 -27.00
CA ARG A 244 -9.65 -5.09 -27.62
C ARG A 244 -8.85 -6.39 -27.73
N TYR A 245 -8.92 -7.24 -26.71
CA TYR A 245 -8.07 -8.44 -26.58
C TYR A 245 -8.87 -9.75 -26.61
N GLY A 246 -10.20 -9.67 -26.73
CA GLY A 246 -11.09 -10.82 -26.75
C GLY A 246 -11.49 -11.32 -25.37
N GLY A 247 -12.37 -12.32 -25.37
CA GLY A 247 -12.97 -12.90 -24.16
C GLY A 247 -14.23 -12.15 -23.71
N SER A 248 -14.78 -12.56 -22.56
CA SER A 248 -15.92 -11.90 -21.93
C SER A 248 -15.43 -10.85 -20.94
N SER A 249 -16.09 -9.68 -20.91
CA SER A 249 -15.86 -8.66 -19.88
C SER A 249 -16.03 -9.22 -18.48
N GLN A 250 -16.93 -10.19 -18.31
CA GLN A 250 -17.18 -10.84 -17.03
C GLN A 250 -16.01 -11.71 -16.59
N CYS A 251 -15.38 -12.42 -17.53
CA CYS A 251 -14.22 -13.26 -17.24
C CYS A 251 -13.05 -12.41 -16.74
N TRP A 252 -12.73 -11.33 -17.47
CA TRP A 252 -11.68 -10.40 -17.07
C TRP A 252 -11.98 -9.69 -15.75
N GLY A 253 -13.23 -9.26 -15.55
CA GLY A 253 -13.69 -8.71 -14.28
C GLY A 253 -13.45 -9.68 -13.12
N VAL A 254 -13.95 -10.91 -13.21
CA VAL A 254 -13.78 -11.92 -12.14
C VAL A 254 -12.30 -12.20 -11.86
N ILE A 255 -11.47 -12.32 -12.90
CA ILE A 255 -10.01 -12.52 -12.73
C ILE A 255 -9.42 -11.35 -11.93
N TRP A 256 -9.71 -10.12 -12.31
CA TRP A 256 -9.16 -8.95 -11.62
C TRP A 256 -9.71 -8.80 -10.20
N SER A 257 -10.99 -9.10 -9.97
CA SER A 257 -11.56 -9.14 -8.61
C SER A 257 -10.84 -10.15 -7.72
N ILE A 258 -10.55 -11.36 -8.22
CA ILE A 258 -9.80 -12.39 -7.47
C ILE A 258 -8.38 -11.88 -7.16
N ILE A 259 -7.70 -11.30 -8.14
CA ILE A 259 -6.35 -10.73 -7.92
C ILE A 259 -6.40 -9.61 -6.88
N SER A 260 -7.40 -8.73 -6.94
CA SER A 260 -7.60 -7.67 -5.94
C SER A 260 -7.75 -8.23 -4.52
N LEU A 261 -8.55 -9.27 -4.34
CA LEU A 261 -8.71 -9.94 -3.05
C LEU A 261 -7.42 -10.59 -2.54
N ILE A 262 -6.66 -11.24 -3.44
CA ILE A 262 -5.35 -11.82 -3.10
C ILE A 262 -4.38 -10.73 -2.63
N ILE A 263 -4.33 -9.60 -3.34
CA ILE A 263 -3.48 -8.46 -2.98
C ILE A 263 -3.87 -7.89 -1.60
N MET A 264 -5.16 -7.78 -1.31
CA MET A 264 -5.66 -7.36 0.00
C MET A 264 -5.21 -8.32 1.12
N VAL A 265 -5.42 -9.63 0.93
CA VAL A 265 -5.01 -10.66 1.90
C VAL A 265 -3.49 -10.64 2.10
N ALA A 266 -2.71 -10.47 1.03
CA ALA A 266 -1.26 -10.33 1.12
C ALA A 266 -0.86 -9.09 1.94
N GLY A 267 -1.54 -7.95 1.77
CA GLY A 267 -1.32 -6.75 2.58
C GLY A 267 -1.61 -6.96 4.07
N ILE A 268 -2.67 -7.71 4.39
CA ILE A 268 -3.02 -8.09 5.77
C ILE A 268 -1.95 -9.00 6.37
N ILE A 269 -1.56 -10.05 5.66
CA ILE A 269 -0.52 -11.00 6.10
C ILE A 269 0.82 -10.27 6.31
N ALA A 270 1.19 -9.40 5.37
CA ALA A 270 2.38 -8.57 5.50
C ALA A 270 2.29 -7.65 6.72
N GLY A 271 1.13 -7.08 7.02
CA GLY A 271 0.90 -6.22 8.19
C GLY A 271 1.11 -6.97 9.50
N ILE A 272 0.57 -8.19 9.60
CA ILE A 272 0.79 -9.09 10.75
C ILE A 272 2.29 -9.41 10.91
N ALA A 273 2.97 -9.76 9.81
CA ALA A 273 4.39 -10.09 9.84
C ALA A 273 5.29 -8.89 10.11
N ALA A 274 4.89 -7.68 9.73
CA ALA A 274 5.69 -6.46 9.87
C ALA A 274 5.54 -5.77 11.22
N PHE A 275 4.37 -5.85 11.84
CA PHE A 275 4.03 -5.05 13.01
C PHE A 275 3.60 -5.91 14.21
N PRO A 276 4.55 -6.53 14.94
CA PRO A 276 4.26 -7.32 16.14
C PRO A 276 4.02 -6.47 17.39
N GLN A 277 4.15 -5.14 17.32
CA GLN A 277 4.09 -4.26 18.49
C GLN A 277 2.69 -4.17 19.11
N SER A 278 2.61 -4.00 20.44
CA SER A 278 1.36 -3.72 21.17
C SER A 278 0.89 -2.27 20.98
N PHE A 279 -0.35 -1.96 21.37
CA PHE A 279 -0.84 -0.57 21.29
C PHE A 279 0.03 0.42 22.08
N ALA A 280 0.40 0.06 23.31
CA ALA A 280 1.21 0.91 24.17
C ALA A 280 2.58 1.23 23.53
N GLN A 281 3.22 0.23 22.93
CA GLN A 281 4.49 0.42 22.20
C GLN A 281 4.31 1.33 21.00
N GLN A 282 3.26 1.14 20.20
CA GLN A 282 3.01 1.99 19.03
C GLN A 282 2.74 3.45 19.40
N VAL A 283 2.03 3.69 20.52
CA VAL A 283 1.79 5.05 21.02
C VAL A 283 3.11 5.71 21.42
N GLU A 284 3.98 5.00 22.13
CA GLU A 284 5.29 5.52 22.51
C GLU A 284 6.18 5.80 21.30
N ASP A 285 6.25 4.87 20.34
CA ASP A 285 6.97 5.08 19.07
C ASP A 285 6.45 6.31 18.31
N SER A 286 5.13 6.52 18.33
CA SER A 286 4.49 7.64 17.63
C SER A 286 4.80 9.02 18.24
N ARG A 287 5.19 9.08 19.52
CA ARG A 287 5.62 10.32 20.19
C ARG A 287 7.00 10.77 19.70
N ASN A 288 7.84 9.83 19.29
CA ASN A 288 9.17 10.11 18.77
C ASN A 288 9.17 10.54 17.29
N PHE A 289 8.05 10.34 16.57
CA PHE A 289 7.93 10.66 15.14
C PHE A 289 6.76 11.61 14.85
N LEU A 290 7.09 12.87 14.53
CA LEU A 290 6.14 13.96 14.29
C LEU A 290 5.04 14.03 15.37
N PRO A 291 5.39 14.37 16.62
CA PRO A 291 4.45 14.42 17.72
C PRO A 291 3.40 15.52 17.49
N THR A 292 2.16 15.19 17.82
CA THR A 292 1.08 16.17 17.94
C THR A 292 1.05 16.69 19.36
N ARG A 293 0.94 18.01 19.52
CA ARG A 293 0.77 18.66 20.83
C ARG A 293 -0.69 18.71 21.23
#